data_AF-A0A1Q5LI48-F1
#
_entry.id   AF-A0A1Q5LI48-F1
#
_cell.length_a   1.000
_cell.length_b   1.000
_cell.length_c   1.000
_cell.angle_alpha   90.00
_cell.angle_beta   90.00
_cell.angle_gamma   90.00
#
_symmetry.space_group_name_H-M   'P 1'
#
loop_
_entity.id
_entity.type
_entity.pdbx_description
1 polymer ?
#
loop_
_entity_poly.entity_id
_entity_poly.type
_entity_poly.pdbx_seq_one_letter_code
_entity_poly.pdbx_strand_id
1 'polypeptide(L)'
;MPGIDECLREVMSLPGARGAALVDWTSGLALGTAGQSPVGDHETTAAETAELARAAAEYESFAPDASPAAGAAALPAAGQAPGPDALPAALPAAGQAALPAALPPDPGGRPAAALLPALPTGGTDPKAPPVEDVIVTTRTGYHVLRFVETTFDSSVFLHLWLDRSTGNLALARLRLRELAERLVLV
;
A
#
# COMPACT_ATOMS: atom_id res chain seq x y z
N MET A 1 7.25 -13.85 24.78
CA MET A 1 6.49 -13.50 23.57
C MET A 1 5.23 -14.34 23.56
N PRO A 2 4.05 -13.74 23.35
CA PRO A 2 2.84 -14.53 23.20
C PRO A 2 2.92 -15.36 21.92
N GLY A 3 2.60 -16.65 22.00
CA GLY A 3 2.45 -17.49 20.82
C GLY A 3 1.21 -17.08 20.02
N ILE A 4 1.09 -17.58 18.78
CA ILE A 4 -0.06 -17.32 17.89
C ILE A 4 -1.38 -17.58 18.62
N ASP A 5 -1.51 -18.71 19.32
CA ASP A 5 -2.72 -19.09 20.05
C ASP A 5 -3.10 -18.10 21.17
N GLU A 6 -2.12 -17.53 21.86
CA GLU A 6 -2.35 -16.54 22.91
C GLU A 6 -2.84 -15.23 22.33
N CYS A 7 -2.21 -14.77 21.24
CA CYS A 7 -2.64 -13.59 20.52
C CYS A 7 -4.08 -13.72 20.02
N LEU A 8 -4.41 -14.84 19.36
CA LEU A 8 -5.77 -15.07 18.83
C LEU A 8 -6.82 -15.15 19.95
N ARG A 9 -6.47 -15.73 21.10
CA ARG A 9 -7.34 -15.74 22.27
C ARG A 9 -7.61 -14.33 22.81
N GLU A 10 -6.59 -13.47 22.80
CA GLU A 10 -6.72 -12.06 23.18
C GLU A 10 -7.61 -11.29 22.19
N VAL A 11 -7.46 -11.52 20.88
CA VAL A 11 -8.36 -10.97 19.85
C VAL A 11 -9.81 -11.40 20.10
N MET A 12 -10.06 -12.66 20.44
CA MET A 12 -11.41 -13.17 20.71
C MET A 12 -12.05 -12.59 21.98
N SER A 13 -11.30 -11.91 22.84
CA SER A 13 -11.84 -11.18 24.00
C SER A 13 -12.46 -9.83 23.62
N LEU A 14 -12.27 -9.37 22.37
CA LEU A 14 -12.86 -8.13 21.90
C LEU A 14 -14.39 -8.21 21.85
N PRO A 15 -15.11 -7.15 22.27
CA PRO A 15 -16.57 -7.11 22.16
C PRO A 15 -17.01 -7.35 20.72
N GLY A 16 -17.89 -8.33 20.52
CA GLY A 16 -18.43 -8.68 19.20
C GLY A 16 -17.47 -9.50 18.31
N ALA A 17 -16.32 -9.96 18.79
CA ALA A 17 -15.45 -10.85 18.01
C ALA A 17 -16.15 -12.18 17.71
N ARG A 18 -16.23 -12.53 16.42
CA ARG A 18 -16.85 -13.78 15.95
C ARG A 18 -15.82 -14.82 15.56
N GLY A 19 -14.73 -14.37 14.95
CA GLY A 19 -13.59 -15.20 14.60
C GLY A 19 -12.37 -14.37 14.25
N ALA A 20 -11.20 -15.00 14.34
CA ALA A 20 -9.94 -14.38 14.00
C ALA A 20 -8.99 -15.43 13.40
N ALA A 21 -8.08 -14.98 12.54
CA ALA A 21 -7.03 -15.81 11.97
C ALA A 21 -5.73 -15.02 11.80
N LEU A 22 -4.60 -15.70 11.89
CA LEU A 22 -3.31 -15.20 11.41
C LEU A 22 -3.04 -15.88 10.07
N VAL A 23 -2.84 -15.11 9.02
CA VAL A 23 -2.78 -15.62 7.64
C VAL A 23 -1.52 -15.11 6.96
N ASP A 24 -0.83 -15.99 6.24
CA ASP A 24 0.22 -15.60 5.29
C ASP A 24 -0.43 -15.19 3.97
N TRP A 25 -0.35 -13.91 3.60
CA TRP A 25 -1.01 -13.39 2.38
C TRP A 25 -0.26 -13.74 1.10
N THR A 26 0.97 -14.25 1.18
CA THR A 26 1.69 -14.76 0.00
C THR A 26 1.22 -16.17 -0.36
N SER A 27 1.06 -17.05 0.63
CA SER A 27 0.63 -18.44 0.39
C SER A 27 -0.89 -18.66 0.50
N GLY A 28 -1.61 -17.78 1.20
CA GLY A 28 -3.03 -17.94 1.53
C GLY A 28 -3.30 -18.88 2.70
N LEU A 29 -2.26 -19.32 3.41
CA LEU A 29 -2.37 -20.30 4.49
C LEU A 29 -2.75 -19.65 5.83
N ALA A 30 -3.67 -20.28 6.57
CA ALA A 30 -3.95 -19.93 7.95
C ALA A 30 -2.86 -20.52 8.87
N LEU A 31 -2.07 -19.64 9.49
CA LEU A 31 -1.06 -20.01 10.49
C LEU A 31 -1.68 -20.31 11.87
N GLY A 32 -2.86 -19.76 12.12
CA GLY A 32 -3.67 -20.03 13.31
C GLY A 32 -5.06 -19.44 13.17
N THR A 33 -6.04 -20.05 13.83
CA THR A 33 -7.45 -19.66 13.75
C THR A 33 -8.12 -19.74 15.11
N ALA A 34 -9.12 -18.89 15.35
CA ALA A 34 -9.95 -18.91 16.55
C ALA A 34 -11.38 -18.49 16.23
N GLY A 35 -12.35 -19.07 16.94
CA GLY A 35 -13.77 -18.76 16.74
C GLY A 35 -14.33 -19.31 15.44
N GLN A 36 -15.27 -18.58 14.85
CA GLN A 36 -16.04 -18.99 13.67
C GLN A 36 -15.41 -18.47 12.38
N SER A 37 -15.54 -19.23 11.29
CA SER A 37 -15.29 -18.73 9.95
C SER A 37 -16.58 -18.13 9.35
N PRO A 38 -16.51 -17.00 8.62
CA PRO A 38 -17.65 -16.43 7.90
C PRO A 38 -18.32 -17.39 6.91
N VAL A 39 -17.53 -18.29 6.29
CA VAL A 39 -18.01 -19.28 5.30
C VAL A 39 -18.04 -20.71 5.86
N GLY A 40 -17.79 -20.88 7.16
CA GLY A 40 -17.77 -22.18 7.85
C GLY A 40 -16.47 -22.97 7.69
N ASP A 41 -15.56 -22.52 6.83
CA ASP A 41 -14.21 -23.06 6.66
C ASP A 41 -13.15 -21.95 6.77
N HIS A 42 -12.17 -22.14 7.65
CA HIS A 42 -11.15 -21.13 7.91
C HIS A 42 -10.10 -21.07 6.80
N GLU A 43 -9.76 -22.20 6.18
CA GLU A 43 -8.80 -22.23 5.08
C GLU A 43 -9.33 -21.46 3.85
N THR A 44 -10.60 -21.68 3.49
CA THR A 44 -11.26 -20.91 2.44
C THR A 44 -11.26 -19.41 2.77
N THR A 45 -11.57 -19.03 4.01
CA THR A 45 -11.57 -17.61 4.42
C THR A 45 -10.18 -17.01 4.34
N ALA A 46 -9.16 -17.75 4.75
CA ALA A 46 -7.76 -17.31 4.70
C ALA A 46 -7.33 -17.07 3.25
N ALA A 47 -7.61 -18.01 2.35
CA ALA A 47 -7.29 -17.87 0.94
C ALA A 47 -7.99 -16.64 0.31
N GLU A 48 -9.30 -16.46 0.56
CA GLU A 48 -10.06 -15.32 0.02
C GLU A 48 -9.56 -13.97 0.56
N THR A 49 -9.29 -13.90 1.87
CA THR A 49 -8.81 -12.66 2.51
C THR A 49 -7.36 -12.35 2.15
N ALA A 50 -6.54 -13.36 1.86
CA ALA A 50 -5.18 -13.20 1.36
C ALA A 50 -5.13 -12.53 -0.01
N GLU A 51 -6.05 -12.86 -0.93
CA GLU A 51 -6.13 -12.17 -2.23
C GLU A 51 -6.45 -10.68 -2.07
N LEU A 52 -7.35 -10.33 -1.14
CA LEU A 52 -7.64 -8.93 -0.82
C LEU A 52 -6.43 -8.23 -0.19
N ALA A 53 -5.74 -8.89 0.74
CA ALA A 53 -4.53 -8.36 1.37
C ALA A 53 -3.43 -8.11 0.33
N ARG A 54 -3.22 -9.06 -0.59
CA ARG A 54 -2.24 -8.94 -1.67
C ARG A 54 -2.55 -7.76 -2.58
N ALA A 55 -3.80 -7.64 -3.04
CA ALA A 55 -4.20 -6.50 -3.86
C ALA A 55 -3.96 -5.16 -3.13
N ALA A 56 -4.29 -5.07 -1.84
CA ALA A 56 -4.06 -3.87 -1.05
C ALA A 56 -2.56 -3.54 -0.87
N ALA A 57 -1.72 -4.55 -0.70
CA ALA A 57 -0.28 -4.37 -0.51
C ALA A 57 0.48 -4.03 -1.80
N GLU A 58 0.00 -4.50 -2.96
CA GLU A 58 0.72 -4.34 -4.24
C GLU A 58 0.25 -3.13 -5.06
N TYR A 59 -0.92 -2.56 -4.77
CA TYR A 59 -1.44 -1.43 -5.56
C TYR A 59 -0.72 -0.12 -5.24
N GLU A 60 -0.17 0.50 -6.29
CA GLU A 60 0.52 1.80 -6.23
C GLU A 60 -0.37 2.94 -5.69
N SER A 61 -1.69 2.84 -5.87
CA SER A 61 -2.65 3.83 -5.35
C SER A 61 -2.57 4.03 -3.82
N PHE A 62 -2.03 3.05 -3.11
CA PHE A 62 -1.85 3.11 -1.66
C PHE A 62 -0.40 3.35 -1.25
N ALA A 63 0.55 3.28 -2.20
CA ALA A 63 1.95 3.55 -1.93
C ALA A 63 2.10 4.94 -1.30
N PRO A 64 3.00 5.12 -0.32
CA PRO A 64 3.29 6.45 0.19
C PRO A 64 3.70 7.33 -0.99
N ASP A 65 3.27 8.61 -0.98
CA ASP A 65 3.70 9.58 -1.98
C ASP A 65 5.21 9.43 -2.12
N ALA A 66 5.67 9.06 -3.32
CA ALA A 66 7.08 9.11 -3.65
C ALA A 66 7.46 10.58 -3.50
N SER A 67 7.96 10.96 -2.31
CA SER A 67 8.73 12.18 -2.18
C SER A 67 9.74 12.09 -3.32
N PRO A 68 9.81 13.07 -4.24
CA PRO A 68 10.79 13.03 -5.30
C PRO A 68 12.13 13.03 -4.59
N ALA A 69 12.67 11.83 -4.39
CA ALA A 69 14.03 11.63 -3.97
C ALA A 69 14.81 12.51 -4.93
N ALA A 70 15.59 13.43 -4.36
CA ALA A 70 16.42 14.37 -5.07
C ALA A 70 17.46 13.61 -5.90
N GLY A 71 17.01 12.97 -6.98
CA GLY A 71 17.81 12.62 -8.13
C GLY A 71 17.90 13.92 -8.91
N ALA A 72 18.95 14.68 -8.63
CA ALA A 72 19.45 15.68 -9.55
C ALA A 72 19.70 14.96 -10.89
N ALA A 73 18.69 14.96 -11.77
CA ALA A 73 18.90 14.79 -13.18
C ALA A 73 19.83 15.93 -13.57
N ALA A 74 21.10 15.59 -13.75
CA ALA A 74 22.10 16.50 -14.29
C ALA A 74 21.52 17.07 -15.60
N LEU A 75 21.10 18.33 -15.54
CA LEU A 75 20.87 19.14 -16.72
C LEU A 75 22.15 19.02 -17.58
N PRO A 76 22.06 18.63 -18.86
CA PRO A 76 23.23 18.71 -19.72
C PRO A 76 23.67 20.17 -19.76
N ALA A 77 24.94 20.40 -19.42
CA ALA A 77 25.52 21.74 -19.40
C ALA A 77 25.31 22.42 -20.77
N ALA A 78 24.74 23.61 -20.72
CA ALA A 78 24.65 24.50 -21.86
C ALA A 78 26.06 24.88 -22.34
N GLY A 79 26.29 24.79 -23.65
CA GLY A 79 27.17 25.72 -24.37
C GLY A 79 28.62 25.29 -24.60
N GLN A 80 28.86 24.55 -25.68
CA GLN A 80 30.04 24.81 -26.52
C GLN A 80 29.52 25.41 -27.84
N ALA A 81 29.74 26.71 -28.03
CA ALA A 81 29.48 27.36 -29.30
C ALA A 81 30.40 26.76 -30.39
N PRO A 82 29.90 26.47 -31.60
CA PRO A 82 30.76 26.11 -32.71
C PRO A 82 31.54 27.36 -33.16
N GLY A 83 32.85 27.20 -33.35
CA GLY A 83 33.72 28.25 -33.89
C GLY A 83 33.31 28.64 -35.33
N PRO A 84 33.62 29.87 -35.77
CA PRO A 84 33.21 30.38 -37.07
C PRO A 84 34.14 29.85 -38.16
N ASP A 85 33.84 28.67 -38.70
CA ASP A 85 34.34 28.25 -40.02
C ASP A 85 33.41 27.18 -40.60
N ALA A 86 32.30 27.64 -41.18
CA ALA A 86 31.48 26.85 -42.10
C ALA A 86 31.32 27.62 -43.41
N LEU A 87 32.01 27.17 -44.46
CA LEU A 87 31.63 27.46 -45.84
C LEU A 87 30.42 26.57 -46.21
N PRO A 88 29.38 27.10 -46.88
CA PRO A 88 28.14 26.36 -47.09
C PRO A 88 28.19 25.52 -48.37
N ALA A 89 27.61 24.32 -48.33
CA ALA A 89 27.33 23.54 -49.53
C ALA A 89 25.85 23.12 -49.58
N ALA A 90 25.13 23.83 -50.44
CA ALA A 90 23.99 23.42 -51.28
C ALA A 90 22.82 22.62 -50.67
N LEU A 91 21.66 23.29 -50.66
CA LEU A 91 20.31 22.71 -50.75
C LEU A 91 20.16 21.80 -51.97
N PRO A 92 19.25 20.81 -51.89
CA PRO A 92 18.25 20.72 -52.94
C PRO A 92 16.80 20.74 -52.41
N ALA A 93 15.92 20.98 -53.37
CA ALA A 93 14.59 21.55 -53.25
C ALA A 93 13.48 20.56 -52.82
N ALA A 94 12.45 21.18 -52.20
CA ALA A 94 11.02 20.96 -52.39
C ALA A 94 10.45 19.53 -52.40
N GLY A 95 9.77 19.18 -51.31
CA GLY A 95 8.72 18.16 -51.25
C GLY A 95 7.68 18.56 -50.21
N GLN A 96 6.68 19.35 -50.62
CA GLN A 96 5.52 19.70 -49.79
C GLN A 96 4.63 18.46 -49.63
N ALA A 97 4.35 18.06 -48.38
CA ALA A 97 3.16 17.28 -48.05
C ALA A 97 2.69 17.65 -46.63
N ALA A 98 1.40 17.92 -46.52
CA ALA A 98 0.72 18.64 -45.45
C ALA A 98 0.72 17.94 -44.06
N LEU A 99 0.74 18.75 -43.00
CA LEU A 99 0.38 18.36 -41.63
C LEU A 99 -1.15 18.25 -41.49
N PRO A 100 -1.69 17.33 -40.67
CA PRO A 100 -2.98 17.51 -40.03
C PRO A 100 -2.83 18.19 -38.65
N ALA A 101 -3.90 18.89 -38.26
CA ALA A 101 -4.00 19.92 -37.24
C ALA A 101 -3.59 19.51 -35.80
N ALA A 102 -2.94 20.45 -35.11
CA ALA A 102 -2.73 20.45 -33.68
C ALA A 102 -4.05 20.67 -32.92
N LEU A 103 -4.29 19.85 -31.90
CA LEU A 103 -5.29 20.05 -30.85
C LEU A 103 -4.85 21.21 -29.94
N PRO A 104 -5.75 22.13 -29.51
CA PRO A 104 -5.36 23.23 -28.63
C PRO A 104 -4.94 22.72 -27.24
N PRO A 105 -3.96 23.37 -26.57
CA PRO A 105 -3.57 23.04 -25.20
C PRO A 105 -4.63 23.50 -24.19
N ASP A 106 -4.89 22.64 -23.20
CA ASP A 106 -5.82 22.83 -22.08
C ASP A 106 -5.40 24.00 -21.16
N PRO A 107 -6.28 24.96 -20.81
CA PRO A 107 -5.95 26.09 -19.95
C PRO A 107 -6.10 25.70 -18.48
N GLY A 108 -5.15 24.93 -17.94
CA GLY A 108 -5.22 24.38 -16.59
C GLY A 108 -3.91 24.44 -15.80
N GLY A 109 -3.23 25.59 -15.80
CA GLY A 109 -2.02 25.80 -14.99
C GLY A 109 -2.34 25.78 -13.49
N ARG A 110 -1.91 24.73 -12.78
CA ARG A 110 -1.92 24.70 -11.30
C ARG A 110 -0.82 25.62 -10.76
N PRO A 111 -1.09 26.48 -9.76
CA PRO A 111 -0.06 27.33 -9.16
C PRO A 111 0.88 26.49 -8.28
N ALA A 112 2.17 26.82 -8.31
CA ALA A 112 3.19 26.22 -7.47
C ALA A 112 2.91 26.52 -5.99
N ALA A 113 2.61 25.48 -5.20
CA ALA A 113 2.39 25.59 -3.77
C ALA A 113 3.71 25.92 -3.04
N ALA A 114 3.69 26.98 -2.25
CA ALA A 114 4.81 27.44 -1.43
C ALA A 114 5.17 26.39 -0.36
N LEU A 115 6.48 26.17 -0.22
CA LEU A 115 7.12 25.19 0.65
C LEU A 115 6.92 25.56 2.15
N LEU A 116 6.17 24.74 2.89
CA LEU A 116 6.18 24.74 4.36
C LEU A 116 7.27 23.77 4.86
N PRO A 117 7.92 24.04 6.01
CA PRO A 117 9.01 23.19 6.49
C PRO A 117 8.50 21.82 6.96
N ALA A 118 9.17 20.76 6.50
CA ALA A 118 8.83 19.37 6.76
C ALA A 118 9.03 18.99 8.24
N LEU A 119 8.00 18.37 8.82
CA LEU A 119 8.10 17.60 10.07
C LEU A 119 8.85 16.28 9.81
N PRO A 120 9.51 15.69 10.82
CA PRO A 120 10.35 14.51 10.62
C PRO A 120 9.52 13.32 10.12
N THR A 121 9.83 12.86 8.91
CA THR A 121 9.28 11.64 8.31
C THR A 121 9.89 10.43 9.02
N GLY A 122 9.06 9.65 9.71
CA GLY A 122 9.44 8.33 10.22
C GLY A 122 9.97 7.46 9.07
N GLY A 123 11.06 6.74 9.32
CA GLY A 123 11.74 5.94 8.31
C GLY A 123 10.81 4.89 7.72
N THR A 124 10.64 4.92 6.40
CA THR A 124 9.92 3.89 5.65
C THR A 124 10.87 2.74 5.38
N ASP A 125 10.62 1.59 5.99
CA ASP A 125 11.24 0.33 5.59
C ASP A 125 10.73 -0.02 4.17
N PRO A 126 11.58 -0.11 3.13
CA PRO A 126 11.16 -0.23 1.73
C PRO A 126 10.41 -1.54 1.40
N LYS A 127 10.24 -2.42 2.38
CA LYS A 127 9.59 -3.73 2.25
C LYS A 127 8.24 -3.84 2.95
N ALA A 128 7.91 -2.90 3.85
CA ALA A 128 6.62 -2.94 4.52
C ALA A 128 5.49 -2.65 3.53
N PRO A 129 4.34 -3.36 3.61
CA PRO A 129 3.20 -3.04 2.77
C PRO A 129 2.77 -1.60 3.06
N PRO A 130 2.38 -0.83 2.03
CA PRO A 130 2.04 0.58 2.21
C PRO A 130 0.72 0.77 2.98
N VAL A 131 -0.08 -0.29 3.10
CA VAL A 131 -1.34 -0.32 3.83
C VAL A 131 -1.13 -0.87 5.22
N GLU A 132 -1.61 -0.11 6.20
CA GLU A 132 -1.60 -0.49 7.61
C GLU A 132 -2.71 -1.48 7.98
N ASP A 133 -3.96 -1.18 7.60
CA ASP A 133 -5.10 -2.07 7.77
C ASP A 133 -6.13 -1.90 6.64
N VAL A 134 -6.86 -2.98 6.34
CA VAL A 134 -8.00 -2.98 5.43
C VAL A 134 -9.25 -3.32 6.22
N ILE A 135 -10.32 -2.53 6.03
CA ILE A 135 -11.61 -2.78 6.69
C ILE A 135 -12.68 -2.99 5.63
N VAL A 136 -13.25 -4.19 5.61
CA VAL A 136 -14.43 -4.52 4.79
C VAL A 136 -15.66 -4.45 5.67
N THR A 137 -16.56 -3.51 5.37
CA THR A 137 -17.84 -3.40 6.06
C THR A 137 -18.91 -4.18 5.31
N THR A 138 -19.58 -5.09 5.99
CA THR A 138 -20.73 -5.82 5.45
C THR A 138 -22.03 -5.40 6.16
N ARG A 139 -23.15 -6.02 5.77
CA ARG A 139 -24.43 -5.77 6.44
C ARG A 139 -24.41 -6.26 7.90
N THR A 140 -23.66 -7.31 8.18
CA THR A 140 -23.70 -8.04 9.46
C THR A 140 -22.44 -7.89 10.30
N GLY A 141 -21.34 -7.38 9.73
CA GLY A 141 -20.08 -7.28 10.45
C GLY A 141 -19.03 -6.41 9.77
N TYR A 142 -17.86 -6.39 10.39
CA TYR A 142 -16.63 -5.81 9.86
C TYR A 142 -15.60 -6.93 9.74
N HIS A 143 -14.87 -6.96 8.63
CA HIS A 143 -13.65 -7.75 8.51
C HIS A 143 -12.48 -6.77 8.55
N VAL A 144 -11.58 -6.96 9.50
CA VAL A 144 -10.38 -6.13 9.66
C VAL A 144 -9.18 -7.00 9.35
N LEU A 145 -8.35 -6.56 8.40
CA LEU A 145 -7.09 -7.19 8.02
C LEU A 145 -5.98 -6.25 8.46
N ARG A 146 -5.22 -6.62 9.49
CA ARG A 146 -4.10 -5.82 10.02
C ARG A 146 -2.80 -6.46 9.60
N PHE A 147 -2.01 -5.77 8.78
CA PHE A 147 -0.68 -6.25 8.42
C PHE A 147 0.23 -6.27 9.66
N VAL A 148 1.02 -7.33 9.76
CA VAL A 148 2.01 -7.50 10.83
C VAL A 148 3.37 -7.14 10.25
N GLU A 149 3.99 -6.11 10.79
CA GLU A 149 5.36 -5.77 10.46
C GLU A 149 6.29 -6.68 11.26
N THR A 150 7.08 -7.50 10.56
CA THR A 150 8.10 -8.34 11.19
C THR A 150 9.48 -7.98 10.67
N THR A 151 10.50 -8.17 11.50
CA THR A 151 11.91 -7.98 11.11
C THR A 151 12.41 -8.96 10.06
N PHE A 152 11.77 -10.13 9.98
CA PHE A 152 11.94 -11.08 8.88
C PHE A 152 10.92 -10.75 7.80
N ASP A 153 11.15 -11.21 6.58
CA ASP A 153 10.29 -10.96 5.41
C ASP A 153 8.90 -11.63 5.48
N SER A 154 8.30 -11.76 6.67
CA SER A 154 7.04 -12.43 6.86
C SER A 154 5.92 -11.60 6.27
N SER A 155 5.17 -12.24 5.38
CA SER A 155 4.02 -11.66 4.70
C SER A 155 2.76 -12.10 5.43
N VAL A 156 2.57 -11.68 6.69
CA VAL A 156 1.42 -12.12 7.50
C VAL A 156 0.51 -10.97 7.90
N PHE A 157 -0.78 -11.26 8.07
CA PHE A 157 -1.77 -10.33 8.60
C PHE A 157 -2.70 -11.02 9.59
N LEU A 158 -3.23 -10.23 10.53
CA LEU A 158 -4.31 -10.63 11.42
C LEU A 158 -5.66 -10.31 10.77
N HIS A 159 -6.48 -11.33 10.58
CA HIS A 159 -7.88 -11.21 10.21
C HIS A 159 -8.76 -11.24 11.47
N LEU A 160 -9.69 -10.29 11.59
CA LEU A 160 -10.74 -10.28 12.59
C LEU A 160 -12.09 -10.11 11.91
N TRP A 161 -13.01 -11.02 12.18
CA TRP A 161 -14.43 -10.86 11.89
C TRP A 161 -15.18 -10.39 13.14
N LEU A 162 -15.73 -9.19 13.04
CA LEU A 162 -16.42 -8.49 14.12
C LEU A 162 -17.91 -8.34 13.81
N ASP A 163 -18.77 -8.66 14.76
CA ASP A 163 -20.22 -8.42 14.66
C ASP A 163 -20.52 -6.91 14.61
N ARG A 164 -21.46 -6.49 13.76
CA ARG A 164 -21.76 -5.07 13.56
C ARG A 164 -22.56 -4.45 14.70
N SER A 165 -23.40 -5.24 15.37
CA SER A 165 -24.33 -4.75 16.38
C SER A 165 -23.71 -4.68 17.77
N THR A 166 -22.78 -5.60 18.06
CA THR A 166 -22.12 -5.75 19.36
C THR A 166 -20.65 -5.35 19.33
N GLY A 167 -20.08 -5.20 18.14
CA GLY A 167 -18.66 -4.90 17.94
C GLY A 167 -18.27 -3.46 18.22
N ASN A 168 -17.10 -3.28 18.83
CA ASN A 168 -16.43 -1.97 18.94
C ASN A 168 -15.26 -1.89 17.95
N LEU A 169 -15.52 -1.41 16.73
CA LEU A 169 -14.51 -1.33 15.67
C LEU A 169 -13.30 -0.47 16.06
N ALA A 170 -13.53 0.65 16.76
CA ALA A 170 -12.46 1.55 17.17
C ALA A 170 -11.50 0.86 18.14
N LEU A 171 -12.04 0.18 19.16
CA LEU A 171 -11.26 -0.61 20.09
C LEU A 171 -10.57 -1.78 19.39
N ALA A 172 -11.27 -2.47 18.49
CA ALA A 172 -10.71 -3.59 17.75
C ALA A 172 -9.48 -3.18 16.94
N ARG A 173 -9.51 -2.04 16.23
CA ARG A 173 -8.34 -1.54 15.49
C ARG A 173 -7.16 -1.21 16.39
N LEU A 174 -7.42 -0.54 17.52
CA LEU A 174 -6.38 -0.21 18.50
C LEU A 174 -5.71 -1.48 19.04
N ARG A 175 -6.51 -2.46 19.45
CA ARG A 175 -6.00 -3.72 20.00
C ARG A 175 -5.30 -4.58 18.94
N LEU A 176 -5.81 -4.63 17.72
CA LEU A 176 -5.13 -5.34 16.63
C LEU A 176 -3.77 -4.72 16.30
N ARG A 177 -3.62 -3.39 16.37
CA ARG A 177 -2.32 -2.72 16.22
C ARG A 177 -1.34 -3.17 17.31
N GLU A 178 -1.75 -3.06 18.58
CA GLU A 178 -0.91 -3.48 19.72
C GLU A 178 -0.51 -4.97 19.64
N LEU A 179 -1.43 -5.82 19.18
CA LEU A 179 -1.19 -7.26 19.02
C LEU A 179 -0.26 -7.58 17.84
N ALA A 180 -0.40 -6.88 16.71
CA ALA A 180 0.49 -7.02 15.58
C ALA A 180 1.93 -6.64 15.95
N GLU A 181 2.12 -5.53 16.67
CA GLU A 181 3.44 -5.10 17.16
C GLU A 181 4.09 -6.11 18.14
N ARG A 182 3.27 -6.89 18.84
CA ARG A 182 3.73 -7.98 19.74
C ARG A 182 4.06 -9.27 19.00
N LEU A 183 3.46 -9.49 17.83
CA LEU A 183 3.72 -10.63 16.94
C LEU A 183 4.98 -10.39 16.11
N VAL A 184 6.11 -10.14 16.78
CA VAL A 184 7.41 -10.23 16.11
C VAL A 184 7.77 -11.71 16.08
N LEU A 185 7.52 -12.35 14.94
CA LEU A 185 8.00 -13.71 14.67
C LEU A 185 9.54 -13.66 14.69
N VAL A 186 10.15 -14.28 15.71
CA VAL A 186 11.61 -14.46 15.85
C VAL A 186 12.01 -15.76 15.20
#